data_AF-A0A7C4ZBZ9-F1
#
_entry.id   AF-A0A7C4ZBZ9-F1
#
_cell.length_a   1.000
_cell.length_b   1.000
_cell.length_c   1.000
_cell.angle_alpha   90.00
_cell.angle_beta   90.00
_cell.angle_gamma   90.00
#
_symmetry.space_group_name_H-M   'P 1'
#
loop_
_entity.id
_entity.type
_entity.pdbx_description
1 polymer ?
#
loop_
_entity_poly.entity_id
_entity_poly.type
_entity_poly.pdbx_seq_one_letter_code
_entity_poly.pdbx_strand_id
1 'polypeptide(L)'
;LRVWEMDLAVAAYEEIRTFFRLFDPTHQREKEIFTTLGYIDNQHLAHRIQAEVLMFTGLMDTICPPSTQFAAYNKIRSKKNVIIYPDFGHEGLPGSGDRIFEFMAEL
;
A
#
# COMPACT_ATOMS: atom_id res chain seq x y z
N LEU A 1 -5.80 10.65 -0.32
CA LEU A 1 -5.07 9.42 0.13
C LEU A 1 -5.95 8.25 -0.29
N ARG A 2 -5.43 7.27 -1.03
CA ARG A 2 -6.31 6.33 -1.75
C ARG A 2 -7.21 5.49 -0.85
N VAL A 3 -6.71 5.04 0.30
CA VAL A 3 -7.50 4.25 1.27
C VAL A 3 -8.65 5.06 1.89
N TRP A 4 -8.44 6.36 2.06
CA TRP A 4 -9.44 7.29 2.57
C TRP A 4 -10.59 7.49 1.57
N GLU A 5 -10.26 7.66 0.29
CA GLU A 5 -11.23 7.84 -0.80
C GLU A 5 -12.11 6.60 -1.04
N MET A 6 -11.68 5.42 -0.57
CA MET A 6 -12.41 4.16 -0.73
C MET A 6 -13.22 3.78 0.50
N ASP A 7 -13.27 4.64 1.53
CA ASP A 7 -13.86 4.34 2.83
C ASP A 7 -13.25 3.13 3.56
N LEU A 8 -12.04 2.75 3.17
CA LEU A 8 -11.26 1.64 3.75
C LEU A 8 -10.25 2.12 4.80
N ALA A 9 -10.37 3.35 5.29
CA ALA A 9 -9.62 3.84 6.46
C ALA A 9 -10.12 3.17 7.76
N VAL A 10 -10.05 1.84 7.79
CA VAL A 10 -10.49 0.92 8.83
C VAL A 10 -9.32 0.01 9.19
N ALA A 11 -9.41 -0.69 10.33
CA ALA A 11 -8.36 -1.59 10.81
C ALA A 11 -6.97 -0.90 10.82
N ALA A 12 -6.03 -1.34 9.97
CA ALA A 12 -4.67 -0.77 9.92
C ALA A 12 -4.63 0.74 9.60
N TYR A 13 -5.67 1.30 8.99
CA TYR A 13 -5.79 2.73 8.69
C TYR A 13 -6.79 3.47 9.58
N GLU A 14 -7.33 2.82 10.63
CA GLU A 14 -8.33 3.40 11.53
C GLU A 14 -7.83 4.67 12.23
N GLU A 15 -6.54 4.73 12.56
CA GLU A 15 -5.93 5.85 13.27
C GLU A 15 -6.14 7.19 12.55
N ILE A 16 -6.27 7.21 11.21
CA ILE A 16 -6.59 8.41 10.44
C ILE A 16 -7.97 8.94 10.84
N ARG A 17 -8.98 8.07 10.93
CA ARG A 17 -10.34 8.45 11.36
C ARG A 17 -10.33 8.90 12.82
N THR A 18 -9.62 8.19 13.68
CA THR A 18 -9.48 8.56 15.10
C THR A 18 -8.84 9.94 15.25
N PHE A 19 -7.80 10.24 14.47
CA PHE A 19 -7.16 11.56 14.46
C PHE A 19 -8.13 12.67 14.04
N PHE A 20 -8.86 12.50 12.93
CA PHE A 20 -9.86 13.50 12.52
C PHE A 20 -10.95 13.69 13.58
N ARG A 21 -11.47 12.62 14.17
CA ARG A 21 -12.48 12.69 15.25
C ARG A 21 -12.02 13.49 16.46
N LEU A 22 -10.74 13.39 16.82
CA LEU A 22 -10.19 14.04 18.01
C LEU A 22 -9.69 15.46 17.74
N PHE A 23 -9.10 15.73 16.57
CA PHE A 23 -8.30 16.93 16.33
C PHE A 23 -8.77 17.80 15.16
N ASP A 24 -9.64 17.30 14.28
CA ASP A 24 -10.24 18.07 13.19
C ASP A 24 -11.61 17.49 12.79
N PRO A 25 -12.61 17.49 13.69
CA PRO A 25 -13.85 16.73 13.51
C PRO A 25 -14.72 17.22 12.35
N THR A 26 -14.47 18.43 11.85
CA THR A 26 -15.17 19.02 10.71
C THR A 26 -14.28 19.14 9.46
N HIS A 27 -13.09 18.51 9.47
CA HIS A 27 -12.19 18.39 8.31
C HIS A 27 -11.75 19.75 7.74
N GLN A 28 -11.61 20.78 8.56
CA GLN A 28 -11.19 22.12 8.10
C GLN A 28 -9.75 22.12 7.58
N ARG A 29 -8.92 21.18 8.04
CA ARG A 29 -7.51 21.04 7.70
C ARG A 29 -7.21 19.75 6.94
N GLU A 30 -8.22 19.09 6.38
CA GLU A 30 -8.09 17.79 5.70
C GLU A 30 -6.98 17.81 4.64
N LYS A 31 -6.96 18.84 3.78
CA LYS A 31 -5.97 18.98 2.72
C LYS A 31 -4.54 19.12 3.29
N GLU A 32 -4.37 19.91 4.33
CA GLU A 32 -3.07 20.12 4.99
C GLU A 32 -2.58 18.81 5.62
N ILE A 33 -3.44 18.12 6.36
CA ILE A 33 -3.13 16.85 7.03
C ILE A 33 -2.71 15.78 6.00
N PHE A 34 -3.48 15.61 4.92
CA PHE A 34 -3.11 14.66 3.87
C PHE A 34 -1.88 15.07 3.07
N THR A 35 -1.63 16.38 2.90
CA THR A 35 -0.37 16.86 2.31
C THR A 35 0.82 16.48 3.18
N THR A 36 0.69 16.64 4.50
CA THR A 36 1.72 16.23 5.47
C THR A 36 1.98 14.73 5.43
N LEU A 37 0.92 13.90 5.41
CA LEU A 37 1.05 12.44 5.25
C LEU A 37 1.72 12.07 3.92
N GLY A 38 1.57 12.88 2.87
CA GLY A 38 2.22 12.69 1.58
C GLY A 38 3.75 12.67 1.63
N TYR A 39 4.39 13.29 2.64
CA TYR A 39 5.85 13.23 2.79
C TYR A 39 6.37 11.84 3.19
N ILE A 40 5.54 11.04 3.86
CA ILE A 40 5.88 9.69 4.32
C ILE A 40 5.14 8.60 3.52
N ASP A 41 4.39 8.96 2.49
CA ASP A 41 3.71 8.00 1.64
C ASP A 41 4.70 7.37 0.63
N ASN A 42 4.84 6.06 0.70
CA ASN A 42 5.72 5.25 -0.14
C ASN A 42 5.49 5.49 -1.64
N GLN A 43 4.27 5.84 -2.09
CA GLN A 43 4.02 6.12 -3.50
C GLN A 43 4.86 7.31 -4.02
N HIS A 44 5.17 8.28 -3.16
CA HIS A 44 5.99 9.44 -3.54
C HIS A 44 7.48 9.13 -3.51
N LEU A 45 7.89 8.03 -2.87
CA LEU A 45 9.28 7.57 -2.80
C LEU A 45 9.58 6.45 -3.82
N ALA A 46 8.57 5.74 -4.30
CA ALA A 46 8.71 4.55 -5.16
C ALA A 46 9.54 4.77 -6.43
N HIS A 47 9.53 5.98 -7.00
CA HIS A 47 10.34 6.33 -8.18
C HIS A 47 11.86 6.29 -7.94
N ARG A 48 12.29 6.27 -6.67
CA ARG A 48 13.70 6.22 -6.26
C ARG A 48 14.23 4.78 -6.16
N ILE A 49 13.36 3.77 -6.21
CA ILE A 49 13.75 2.37 -6.11
C ILE A 49 14.57 1.99 -7.35
N GLN A 50 15.78 1.48 -7.12
CA GLN A 50 16.69 0.99 -8.16
C GLN A 50 16.80 -0.54 -8.19
N ALA A 51 16.50 -1.21 -7.07
CA ALA A 51 16.50 -2.66 -6.98
C ALA A 51 15.39 -3.29 -7.82
N GLU A 52 15.58 -4.53 -8.25
CA GLU A 52 14.51 -5.35 -8.82
C GLU A 52 13.45 -5.65 -7.73
N VAL A 53 12.17 -5.57 -8.09
CA VAL A 53 11.06 -5.71 -7.13
C VAL A 53 10.13 -6.85 -7.52
N LEU A 54 9.94 -7.80 -6.61
CA LEU A 54 8.85 -8.77 -6.66
C LEU A 54 7.78 -8.40 -5.64
N MET A 55 6.56 -8.11 -6.11
CA MET A 55 5.41 -7.77 -5.26
C MET A 55 4.35 -8.87 -5.30
N PHE A 56 3.66 -9.09 -4.19
CA PHE A 56 2.53 -10.01 -4.09
C PHE A 56 1.29 -9.24 -3.67
N THR A 57 0.15 -9.49 -4.33
CA THR A 57 -1.10 -8.78 -4.04
C THR A 57 -2.30 -9.72 -4.03
N GLY A 58 -2.98 -9.81 -2.89
CA GLY A 58 -4.32 -10.37 -2.78
C GLY A 58 -5.38 -9.36 -3.23
N LEU A 59 -6.23 -9.71 -4.20
CA LEU A 59 -7.23 -8.75 -4.72
C LEU A 59 -8.41 -8.50 -3.77
N MET A 60 -8.60 -9.36 -2.76
CA MET A 60 -9.63 -9.23 -1.74
C MET A 60 -9.11 -8.56 -0.46
N ASP A 61 -7.87 -8.07 -0.44
CA ASP A 61 -7.29 -7.42 0.75
C ASP A 61 -8.00 -6.08 1.00
N THR A 62 -8.68 -5.96 2.14
CA THR A 62 -9.34 -4.73 2.60
C THR A 62 -8.52 -3.95 3.64
N ILE A 63 -7.45 -4.55 4.18
CA ILE A 63 -6.53 -3.94 5.14
C ILE A 63 -5.49 -3.11 4.39
N CYS A 64 -4.90 -3.68 3.34
CA CYS A 64 -3.97 -3.02 2.43
C CYS A 64 -4.54 -3.06 1.00
N PRO A 65 -5.50 -2.20 0.63
CA PRO A 65 -6.24 -2.36 -0.62
C PRO A 65 -5.36 -2.39 -1.87
N PRO A 66 -5.62 -3.24 -2.88
CA PRO A 66 -4.79 -3.35 -4.08
C PRO A 66 -4.53 -1.99 -4.74
N SER A 67 -5.51 -1.10 -4.77
CA SER A 67 -5.34 0.24 -5.36
C SER A 67 -4.25 1.08 -4.69
N THR A 68 -4.03 0.93 -3.37
CA THR A 68 -2.98 1.65 -2.63
C THR A 68 -1.61 1.03 -2.93
N GLN A 69 -1.54 -0.31 -2.97
CA GLN A 69 -0.33 -1.05 -3.37
C GLN A 69 0.09 -0.66 -4.79
N PHE A 70 -0.86 -0.65 -5.73
CA PHE A 70 -0.61 -0.27 -7.12
C PHE A 70 -0.29 1.21 -7.31
N ALA A 71 -0.76 2.11 -6.43
CA ALA A 71 -0.35 3.51 -6.44
C ALA A 71 1.18 3.66 -6.25
N ALA A 72 1.80 2.81 -5.42
CA ALA A 72 3.25 2.74 -5.27
C ALA A 72 3.90 1.94 -6.40
N TYR A 73 3.44 0.71 -6.66
CA TYR A 73 4.01 -0.19 -7.67
C TYR A 73 4.10 0.46 -9.05
N ASN A 74 3.07 1.19 -9.48
CA ASN A 74 3.04 1.83 -10.79
C ASN A 74 4.12 2.91 -10.95
N LYS A 75 4.59 3.51 -9.85
CA LYS A 75 5.62 4.55 -9.84
C LYS A 75 7.05 4.01 -9.75
N ILE A 76 7.24 2.72 -9.48
CA ILE A 76 8.55 2.04 -9.52
C ILE A 76 9.08 2.04 -10.96
N ARG A 77 10.35 2.42 -11.15
CA ARG A 77 11.00 2.54 -12.47
C ARG A 77 12.01 1.43 -12.78
N SER A 78 12.50 0.72 -11.77
CA SER A 78 13.37 -0.45 -11.92
C SER A 78 12.58 -1.65 -12.46
N LYS A 79 13.29 -2.76 -12.72
CA LYS A 79 12.66 -4.05 -13.02
C LYS A 79 11.69 -4.41 -11.90
N LYS A 80 10.48 -4.82 -12.27
CA LYS A 80 9.45 -5.18 -11.32
C LYS A 80 8.52 -6.24 -11.88
N ASN A 81 8.05 -7.11 -11.00
CA ASN A 81 7.01 -8.09 -11.28
C ASN A 81 6.00 -8.13 -10.13
N VAL A 82 4.75 -8.48 -10.44
CA VAL A 82 3.69 -8.64 -9.45
C VAL A 82 2.98 -9.97 -9.63
N ILE A 83 2.82 -10.71 -8.53
CA ILE A 83 2.05 -11.95 -8.48
C ILE A 83 0.69 -11.65 -7.85
N ILE A 84 -0.37 -11.97 -8.59
CA ILE A 84 -1.76 -11.68 -8.20
C ILE A 84 -2.41 -12.93 -7.62
N TYR A 85 -3.04 -12.78 -6.47
CA TYR A 85 -3.87 -13.78 -5.80
C TYR A 85 -5.32 -13.28 -5.80
N PRO A 86 -6.15 -13.69 -6.79
CA PRO A 86 -7.47 -13.08 -6.99
C PRO A 86 -8.41 -13.20 -5.80
N ASP A 87 -8.38 -14.33 -5.10
CA ASP A 87 -9.35 -14.66 -4.06
C ASP A 87 -8.82 -14.47 -2.63
N PHE A 88 -7.61 -13.91 -2.47
CA PHE A 88 -6.93 -13.79 -1.17
C PHE A 88 -7.01 -12.37 -0.61
N GLY A 89 -7.15 -12.28 0.71
CA GLY A 89 -7.16 -11.03 1.47
C GLY A 89 -5.84 -10.75 2.19
N HIS A 90 -5.95 -10.22 3.41
CA HIS A 90 -4.82 -9.94 4.29
C HIS A 90 -4.38 -11.19 5.07
N GLU A 91 -3.80 -12.15 4.37
CA GLU A 91 -3.52 -13.49 4.89
C GLU A 91 -2.25 -14.11 4.27
N GLY A 92 -1.92 -15.34 4.68
CA GLY A 92 -0.81 -16.09 4.10
C GLY A 92 -1.09 -16.45 2.63
N LEU A 93 -0.14 -16.16 1.75
CA LEU A 93 -0.25 -16.46 0.31
C LEU A 93 0.51 -17.75 -0.03
N PRO A 94 -0.17 -18.86 -0.39
CA PRO A 94 0.47 -20.13 -0.69
C PRO A 94 1.51 -20.01 -1.84
N GLY A 95 2.69 -20.62 -1.65
CA GLY A 95 3.79 -20.60 -2.62
C GLY A 95 4.55 -19.26 -2.73
N SER A 96 4.14 -18.22 -1.99
CA SER A 96 4.88 -16.94 -1.98
C SER A 96 6.29 -17.10 -1.40
N GLY A 97 6.45 -17.91 -0.34
CA GLY A 97 7.75 -18.18 0.27
C GLY A 97 8.77 -18.80 -0.69
N ASP A 98 8.37 -19.83 -1.45
CA ASP A 98 9.24 -20.47 -2.44
C ASP A 98 9.66 -19.48 -3.53
N ARG A 99 8.73 -18.64 -4.01
CA ARG A 99 9.02 -17.59 -5.00
C ARG A 99 9.97 -16.53 -4.49
N ILE A 100 9.82 -16.12 -3.22
CA ILE A 100 10.74 -15.20 -2.58
C ILE A 100 12.13 -15.82 -2.48
N PHE A 101 12.22 -17.10 -2.10
CA PHE A 101 13.49 -17.81 -2.03
C PHE A 101 14.16 -17.89 -3.41
N GLU A 102 13.44 -18.31 -4.44
CA GLU A 102 13.94 -18.36 -5.83
C GLU A 102 14.42 -16.99 -6.29
N PHE A 103 13.60 -15.94 -6.11
CA PHE A 103 13.93 -14.57 -6.50
C PHE A 103 15.21 -14.05 -5.82
N MET A 104 15.40 -14.36 -4.54
CA MET A 104 16.57 -13.91 -3.78
C MET A 104 17.80 -14.78 -4.03
N ALA A 105 17.63 -16.05 -4.43
CA ALA A 105 18.73 -16.96 -4.74
C ALA A 105 19.41 -16.64 -6.09
N GLU A 106 18.80 -15.81 -6.93
CA GLU A 106 19.38 -15.30 -8.18
C GLU A 106 20.33 -14.09 -7.97
N LEU A 107 20.48 -13.60 -6.74
CA LEU A 107 21.43 -12.53 -6.36
C LEU A 107 22.89 -13.02 -6.32
#